data_AF-F8PCQ5-F1
#
_entry.id   AF-F8PCQ5-F1
#
_cell.length_a   1.000
_cell.length_b   1.000
_cell.length_c   1.000
_cell.angle_alpha   90.00
_cell.angle_beta   90.00
_cell.angle_gamma   90.00
#
_symmetry.space_group_name_H-M   'P 1'
#
loop_
_entity.id
_entity.type
_entity.pdbx_description
1 polymer ?
#
loop_
_entity_poly.entity_id
_entity_poly.type
_entity_poly.pdbx_seq_one_letter_code
_entity_poly.pdbx_strand_id
1 'polypeptide(L)'
;MVLTKINPESAFAAVDVNSLHRRMGHIGMDRLQQMVTKGRLQNIDTLTGTPEFCEPCALEKMKKLPFKSTGGNQAKNPIQIVHTDVGGPIKPTSREGFWY
;
A
#
# COMPACT_ATOMS: atom_id res chain seq x y z
N MET A 1 33.95 -1.23 -12.46
CA MET A 1 32.94 -2.29 -12.27
C MET A 1 33.49 -3.22 -11.20
N VAL A 2 33.18 -2.97 -9.92
CA VAL A 2 33.72 -3.76 -8.81
C VAL A 2 32.89 -5.04 -8.72
N LEU A 3 33.47 -6.15 -9.17
CA LEU A 3 32.89 -7.47 -8.97
C LEU A 3 33.09 -7.83 -7.49
N THR A 4 32.06 -7.63 -6.67
CA THR A 4 32.04 -8.18 -5.31
C THR A 4 32.06 -9.69 -5.42
N LYS A 5 33.17 -10.30 -4.98
CA LYS A 5 33.33 -11.75 -4.89
C LYS A 5 32.20 -12.32 -4.03
N ILE A 6 31.34 -13.12 -4.66
CA ILE A 6 30.29 -13.88 -3.99
C ILE A 6 30.98 -15.08 -3.33
N ASN A 7 30.83 -15.19 -2.01
CA ASN A 7 31.48 -16.21 -1.19
C ASN A 7 30.82 -17.59 -1.45
N PRO A 8 31.58 -18.69 -1.60
CA PRO A 8 31.04 -19.99 -2.03
C PRO A 8 30.30 -20.79 -0.94
N GLU A 9 30.13 -20.26 0.27
CA GLU A 9 29.41 -20.92 1.37
C GLU A 9 27.90 -20.63 1.40
N SER A 10 27.40 -19.73 0.55
CA SER A 10 25.95 -19.47 0.44
C SER A 10 25.33 -20.35 -0.63
N ALA A 11 24.62 -21.41 -0.22
CA ALA A 11 23.75 -22.13 -1.14
C ALA A 11 22.72 -21.15 -1.73
N PHE A 12 22.78 -20.93 -3.04
CA PHE A 12 21.82 -20.12 -3.76
C PHE A 12 20.56 -20.95 -3.98
N ALA A 13 19.47 -20.55 -3.34
CA ALA A 13 18.19 -21.22 -3.42
C ALA A 13 17.29 -20.52 -4.45
N ALA A 14 16.74 -21.31 -5.36
CA ALA A 14 15.60 -20.93 -6.15
C ALA A 14 14.35 -20.99 -5.25
N VAL A 15 13.61 -19.88 -5.15
CA VAL A 15 12.43 -19.77 -4.29
C VAL A 15 11.21 -19.40 -5.12
N ASP A 16 10.10 -20.07 -4.85
CA ASP A 16 8.81 -19.73 -5.46
C ASP A 16 8.36 -18.31 -5.07
N VAL A 17 7.92 -17.55 -6.08
CA VAL A 17 7.56 -16.13 -5.94
C VAL A 17 6.39 -15.93 -4.97
N ASN A 18 5.40 -16.83 -4.96
CA ASN A 18 4.23 -16.72 -4.09
C ASN A 18 4.59 -17.01 -2.63
N SER A 19 5.47 -17.98 -2.41
CA SER A 19 6.01 -18.33 -1.11
C SER A 19 6.84 -17.19 -0.52
N LEU A 20 7.73 -16.58 -1.31
CA LEU A 20 8.54 -15.46 -0.88
C LEU A 20 7.69 -14.21 -0.60
N HIS A 21 6.69 -13.94 -1.45
CA HIS A 21 5.72 -12.86 -1.24
C HIS A 21 5.04 -12.95 0.12
N ARG A 22 4.53 -14.13 0.51
CA ARG A 22 3.89 -14.35 1.81
C ARG A 22 4.90 -14.23 2.97
N ARG A 23 6.08 -14.84 2.84
CA ARG A 23 7.13 -14.82 3.89
C ARG A 23 7.70 -13.42 4.16
N MET A 24 7.75 -12.57 3.14
CA MET A 24 8.27 -11.19 3.24
C MET A 24 7.17 -10.15 3.55
N GLY A 25 6.02 -10.59 4.08
CA GLY A 25 4.94 -9.70 4.50
C GLY A 25 4.18 -9.08 3.35
N HIS A 26 3.84 -9.87 2.33
CA HIS A 26 3.01 -9.45 1.20
C HIS A 26 3.60 -8.29 0.38
N ILE A 27 4.92 -8.25 0.28
CA ILE A 27 5.66 -7.28 -0.53
C ILE A 27 5.31 -7.44 -2.03
N GLY A 28 5.22 -6.34 -2.77
CA GLY A 28 4.82 -6.37 -4.18
C GLY A 28 5.76 -7.24 -5.05
N MET A 29 5.20 -7.91 -6.06
CA MET A 29 5.92 -8.85 -6.92
C MET A 29 7.09 -8.19 -7.65
N ASP A 30 6.88 -7.00 -8.22
CA ASP A 30 7.94 -6.22 -8.88
C ASP A 30 9.10 -5.90 -7.92
N ARG A 31 8.76 -5.64 -6.65
CA ARG A 31 9.77 -5.34 -5.62
C ARG A 31 10.56 -6.59 -5.25
N LEU A 32 9.93 -7.76 -5.17
CA LEU A 32 10.64 -9.04 -5.00
C LEU A 32 11.60 -9.29 -6.15
N GLN A 33 11.12 -9.11 -7.38
CA GLN A 33 11.95 -9.30 -8.57
C GLN A 33 13.15 -8.34 -8.57
N GLN A 34 12.96 -7.08 -8.20
CA GLN A 34 14.05 -6.13 -8.04
C GLN A 34 15.02 -6.50 -6.91
N MET A 35 14.53 -7.04 -5.80
CA MET A 35 15.39 -7.44 -4.69
C MET A 35 16.28 -8.62 -5.06
N VAL A 36 15.73 -9.60 -5.77
CA VAL A 36 16.49 -10.78 -6.24
C VAL A 36 17.49 -10.37 -7.33
N THR A 37 17.05 -9.65 -8.36
CA THR A 37 17.93 -9.20 -9.46
C THR A 37 19.06 -8.27 -9.00
N LYS A 38 18.84 -7.47 -7.95
CA LYS A 38 19.87 -6.59 -7.35
C LYS A 38 20.71 -7.28 -6.28
N GLY A 39 20.56 -8.59 -6.05
CA GLY A 39 21.30 -9.36 -5.04
C GLY A 39 21.11 -8.84 -3.61
N ARG A 40 19.91 -8.33 -3.28
CA ARG A 40 19.59 -7.76 -1.95
C ARG A 40 19.15 -8.81 -0.94
N LEU A 41 18.88 -10.03 -1.40
CA LEU A 41 18.55 -11.17 -0.55
C LEU A 41 19.77 -12.07 -0.44
N GLN A 42 20.13 -12.45 0.79
CA GLN A 42 21.17 -13.44 1.02
C GLN A 42 20.62 -14.82 0.62
N ASN A 43 21.44 -15.63 -0.05
CA ASN A 43 21.13 -17.03 -0.40
C ASN A 43 19.94 -17.20 -1.37
N ILE A 44 19.46 -16.15 -2.02
CA ILE A 44 18.37 -16.20 -3.02
C ILE A 44 18.78 -15.39 -4.24
N ASP A 45 19.00 -16.07 -5.36
CA ASP A 45 19.32 -15.47 -6.66
C ASP A 45 18.24 -15.67 -7.72
N THR A 46 17.33 -16.61 -7.49
CA THR A 46 16.37 -17.07 -8.50
C THR A 46 14.95 -17.09 -7.93
N LEU A 47 14.03 -16.43 -8.64
CA LEU A 47 12.59 -16.58 -8.41
C LEU A 47 12.03 -17.59 -9.40
N THR A 48 11.25 -18.53 -8.90
CA THR A 48 10.51 -19.51 -9.70
C THR A 48 9.01 -19.30 -9.57
N GLY A 49 8.25 -19.92 -10.47
CA GLY A 49 6.80 -19.85 -10.48
C GLY A 49 6.26 -18.55 -11.09
N THR A 50 4.93 -18.48 -11.14
CA THR A 50 4.18 -17.32 -11.65
C THR A 50 3.40 -16.67 -10.51
N PRO A 51 3.33 -15.34 -10.44
CA PRO A 51 2.52 -14.66 -9.43
C PRO A 51 1.06 -15.10 -9.49
N GLU A 52 0.56 -15.58 -8.36
CA GLU A 52 -0.83 -15.96 -8.16
C GLU A 52 -1.61 -14.85 -7.47
N PHE A 53 -2.94 -14.93 -7.58
CA PHE A 53 -3.82 -14.07 -6.81
C PHE A 53 -3.61 -14.28 -5.31
N CYS A 54 -3.41 -13.18 -4.58
CA CYS A 54 -3.26 -13.19 -3.14
C CYS A 54 -4.46 -12.48 -2.49
N GLU A 55 -5.37 -13.26 -1.91
CA GLU A 55 -6.57 -12.77 -1.22
C GLU A 55 -6.24 -11.75 -0.10
N PRO A 56 -5.28 -12.00 0.82
CA PRO A 56 -4.89 -10.99 1.82
C PRO A 56 -4.49 -9.65 1.22
N CYS A 57 -3.72 -9.66 0.13
CA CYS A 57 -3.35 -8.42 -0.56
C CYS A 57 -4.55 -7.70 -1.16
N ALA A 58 -5.51 -8.44 -1.72
CA ALA A 58 -6.72 -7.83 -2.26
C ALA A 58 -7.56 -7.19 -1.15
N LEU A 59 -7.67 -7.82 0.02
CA LEU A 59 -8.45 -7.25 1.14
C LEU A 59 -7.75 -6.06 1.80
N GLU A 60 -6.42 -6.08 1.91
CA GLU A 60 -5.67 -5.08 2.69
C GLU A 60 -5.05 -3.95 1.85
N LYS A 61 -4.59 -4.24 0.62
CA LYS A 61 -3.89 -3.28 -0.24
C LYS A 61 -4.75 -2.71 -1.36
N MET A 62 -5.96 -3.22 -1.59
CA MET A 62 -6.83 -2.67 -2.61
C MET A 62 -7.22 -1.25 -2.23
N LYS A 63 -6.74 -0.29 -3.01
CA LYS A 63 -7.12 1.11 -2.87
C LYS A 63 -8.43 1.32 -3.60
N LYS A 64 -9.35 2.04 -2.96
CA LYS A 64 -10.50 2.60 -3.69
C LYS A 64 -9.95 3.44 -4.83
N LEU A 65 -10.42 3.18 -6.05
CA LEU A 65 -10.12 4.03 -7.20
C LEU A 65 -10.49 5.49 -6.85
N PRO A 66 -9.80 6.48 -7.42
CA PRO A 66 -10.19 7.87 -7.25
C PRO A 66 -11.69 8.02 -7.52
N PHE A 67 -12.37 8.79 -6.67
CA PHE A 67 -13.75 9.13 -6.92
C PHE A 67 -13.84 9.80 -8.30
N LYS A 68 -14.81 9.39 -9.11
CA LYS A 68 -15.07 10.07 -10.39
C LYS A 68 -15.28 11.55 -10.08
N SER A 69 -14.54 12.42 -10.77
CA SER A 69 -14.80 13.85 -10.71
C SER A 69 -16.23 14.06 -11.18
N THR A 70 -17.12 14.30 -10.23
CA THR A 70 -18.47 14.72 -10.54
C THR A 70 -18.35 16.22 -10.75
N GLY A 71 -18.19 16.66 -12.00
CA GLY A 71 -18.05 18.08 -12.36
C GLY A 71 -19.26 18.97 -12.02
N GLY A 72 -20.13 18.52 -11.10
CA GLY A 72 -21.35 19.17 -10.63
C GLY A 72 -21.31 19.69 -9.19
N ASN A 73 -20.31 19.34 -8.38
CA ASN A 73 -20.24 19.79 -6.97
C ASN A 73 -19.43 21.09 -6.78
N GLN A 74 -19.27 21.88 -7.84
CA GLN A 74 -18.55 23.14 -7.79
C GLN A 74 -19.52 24.30 -8.01
N ALA A 75 -19.51 25.25 -7.08
CA ALA A 75 -20.24 26.50 -7.24
C ALA A 75 -19.66 27.30 -8.42
N LYS A 76 -20.53 27.81 -9.30
CA LYS A 76 -20.19 28.72 -10.41
C LYS A 76 -20.44 30.18 -10.04
N ASN A 77 -21.34 30.42 -9.09
CA ASN A 77 -21.69 31.74 -8.57
C ASN A 77 -21.52 31.79 -7.04
N PRO A 78 -21.34 32.99 -6.45
CA PRO A 78 -21.30 33.15 -5.00
C PRO A 78 -22.54 32.53 -4.31
N ILE A 79 -22.32 31.78 -3.23
CA ILE A 79 -23.36 31.17 -2.38
C ILE A 79 -24.25 30.13 -3.11
N GLN A 80 -23.91 29.72 -4.34
CA GLN A 80 -24.71 28.74 -5.09
C GLN A 80 -24.83 27.37 -4.40
N ILE A 81 -23.83 26.97 -3.60
CA ILE A 81 -23.82 25.70 -2.87
C ILE A 81 -23.38 25.98 -1.43
N VAL A 82 -24.20 25.57 -0.47
CA VAL A 82 -23.90 25.61 0.97
C VAL A 82 -23.88 24.17 1.49
N HIS A 83 -22.73 23.74 2.01
CA HIS A 83 -22.59 22.46 2.70
C HIS A 83 -22.67 22.73 4.20
N THR A 84 -23.69 22.20 4.86
CA THR A 84 -23.85 22.27 6.32
C THR A 84 -23.82 20.87 6.90
N ASP A 85 -23.09 20.70 8.00
CA ASP A 85 -23.07 19.46 8.78
C ASP A 85 -23.31 19.80 10.24
N VAL A 86 -23.92 18.88 10.98
CA VAL A 86 -24.12 19.04 12.43
C VAL A 86 -22.94 18.37 13.12
N GLY A 87 -22.12 19.17 13.80
CA GLY A 87 -21.08 18.65 14.68
C GLY A 87 -21.72 17.85 15.81
N GLY A 88 -21.22 16.63 16.05
CA GLY A 88 -21.71 15.76 17.12
C GLY A 88 -21.64 16.39 18.52
N PRO A 89 -22.16 15.69 19.55
CA PRO A 89 -22.46 16.27 20.86
C PRO A 89 -21.24 16.96 21.48
N ILE A 90 -21.40 18.25 21.81
CA ILE A 90 -20.32 19.06 22.37
C ILE A 90 -20.29 18.82 23.87
N LYS A 91 -19.27 18.06 24.32
CA LYS A 91 -19.09 17.68 25.73
C LYS A 91 -18.80 18.85 26.68
N PRO A 92 -17.94 19.83 26.36
CA PRO A 92 -17.74 20.95 27.26
C PRO A 92 -18.93 21.91 27.16
N THR A 93 -19.41 22.39 28.30
CA THR A 93 -20.31 23.54 28.34
C THR A 93 -19.63 24.75 27.69
N SER A 94 -20.42 25.56 26.99
CA SER A 94 -19.93 26.84 26.47
C SER A 94 -19.39 27.71 27.60
N ARG A 95 -18.64 28.76 27.27
CA ARG A 95 -18.16 29.76 28.25
C ARG A 95 -19.30 30.41 29.05
N GLU A 96 -20.52 30.35 28.53
CA GLU A 96 -21.75 30.90 29.10
C GLU A 96 -22.63 29.81 29.75
N GLY A 97 -22.21 28.55 29.75
CA GLY A 97 -22.91 27.44 30.40
C GLY A 97 -23.94 26.70 29.53
N PHE A 98 -23.99 26.96 28.23
CA PHE A 98 -24.93 26.30 27.31
C PHE A 98 -24.38 24.95 26.81
N TRP A 99 -25.31 24.04 26.49
CA TRP A 99 -25.06 22.74 25.85
C TRP A 99 -25.55 22.80 24.40
N TYR A 100 -24.74 22.29 23.46
CA TYR A 100 -25.02 22.28 22.02
C TYR A 100 -24.78 20.89 21.41
#